data_AF-A0A9E2VKN9-F1
#
_entry.id   AF-A0A9E2VKN9-F1
#
_cell.length_a   1.000
_cell.length_b   1.000
_cell.length_c   1.000
_cell.angle_alpha   90.00
_cell.angle_beta   90.00
_cell.angle_gamma   90.00
#
_symmetry.space_group_name_H-M   'P 1'
#
loop_
_entity.id
_entity.type
_entity.pdbx_description
1 polymer ?
#
loop_
_entity_poly.entity_id
_entity_poly.type
_entity_poly.pdbx_seq_one_letter_code
_entity_poly.pdbx_strand_id
1 'polypeptide(L)'
;IPLKSKPDAANKALDAIKETTLLGAVVVSGGQRDYKDNEIAPGVYTMRFGLQPQDGDHLGTADFPYFAVLVEAALDPEPGALATFKKMTKASGKDTATGHPVVLSLRPANSDQGEFPKPNEPAANTQGVLLQEPARVADSDQKLRIAFDFVYKGHGKIQ
;
A
#
# COMPACT_ATOMS: atom_id res chain seq x y z
N ILE A 1 -9.41 -8.89 1.63
CA ILE A 1 -8.04 -8.79 2.19
C ILE A 1 -7.84 -9.81 3.32
N PRO A 2 -6.89 -10.76 3.20
CA PRO A 2 -6.54 -11.67 4.28
C PRO A 2 -5.82 -10.95 5.43
N LEU A 3 -6.21 -11.26 6.67
CA LEU A 3 -5.65 -10.68 7.89
C LEU A 3 -4.98 -11.76 8.76
N LYS A 4 -3.90 -11.36 9.46
CA LYS A 4 -3.21 -12.13 10.50
C LYS A 4 -4.09 -12.30 11.75
N SER A 5 -4.86 -11.28 12.08
CA SER A 5 -5.75 -11.22 13.24
C SER A 5 -6.87 -10.21 13.01
N LYS A 6 -7.89 -10.23 13.87
CA LYS A 6 -8.89 -9.17 13.88
C LYS A 6 -8.25 -7.88 14.44
N PRO A 7 -8.37 -6.72 13.78
CA PRO A 7 -7.90 -5.45 14.34
C PRO A 7 -8.71 -5.04 15.57
N ASP A 8 -8.04 -4.51 16.58
CA ASP A 8 -8.69 -4.00 17.81
C ASP A 8 -9.41 -2.67 17.59
N ALA A 9 -8.98 -1.89 16.59
CA ALA A 9 -9.55 -0.60 16.21
C ALA A 9 -9.27 -0.29 14.73
N ALA A 10 -10.02 0.67 14.15
CA ALA A 10 -9.87 1.08 12.75
C ALA A 10 -8.45 1.54 12.42
N ASN A 11 -7.83 2.31 13.31
CA ASN A 11 -6.46 2.81 13.14
C ASN A 11 -5.37 1.73 13.33
N LYS A 12 -5.75 0.50 13.68
CA LYS A 12 -4.88 -0.68 13.76
C LYS A 12 -5.10 -1.66 12.62
N ALA A 13 -5.97 -1.33 11.67
CA ALA A 13 -6.33 -2.24 10.58
C ALA A 13 -5.15 -2.66 9.71
N LEU A 14 -4.23 -1.74 9.40
CA LEU A 14 -3.06 -2.02 8.57
C LEU A 14 -2.06 -2.98 9.25
N ASP A 15 -1.95 -2.97 10.59
CA ASP A 15 -1.08 -3.88 11.35
C ASP A 15 -1.47 -5.36 11.15
N ALA A 16 -2.75 -5.60 10.92
CA ALA A 16 -3.30 -6.94 10.72
C ALA A 16 -3.04 -7.49 9.32
N ILE A 17 -2.61 -6.70 8.33
CA ILE A 17 -2.38 -7.17 6.96
C ILE A 17 -1.00 -7.85 6.88
N LYS A 18 -0.96 -9.06 6.30
CA LYS A 18 0.30 -9.76 6.04
C LYS A 18 1.05 -9.06 4.91
N GLU A 19 2.35 -8.85 5.07
CA GLU A 19 3.20 -8.36 3.98
C GLU A 19 3.05 -9.22 2.72
N THR A 20 3.19 -8.61 1.54
CA THR A 20 2.95 -9.17 0.20
C THR A 20 1.49 -9.48 -0.17
N THR A 21 0.54 -9.15 0.71
CA THR A 21 -0.89 -9.32 0.41
C THR A 21 -1.31 -8.47 -0.79
N LEU A 22 -2.01 -9.07 -1.75
CA LEU A 22 -2.64 -8.33 -2.85
C LEU A 22 -3.80 -7.47 -2.30
N LEU A 23 -3.69 -6.16 -2.51
CA LEU A 23 -4.67 -5.16 -2.11
C LEU A 23 -5.64 -4.82 -3.24
N GLY A 24 -5.16 -4.86 -4.49
CA GLY A 24 -5.94 -4.50 -5.67
C GLY A 24 -5.04 -4.27 -6.88
N ALA A 25 -5.55 -3.51 -7.85
CA ALA A 25 -4.81 -3.08 -9.04
C ALA A 25 -5.13 -1.61 -9.38
N VAL A 26 -4.20 -0.94 -10.05
CA VAL A 26 -4.34 0.45 -10.50
C VAL A 26 -3.87 0.61 -11.94
N VAL A 27 -4.45 1.59 -12.62
CA VAL A 27 -3.99 2.05 -13.93
C VAL A 27 -3.33 3.42 -13.75
N VAL A 28 -2.09 3.54 -14.22
CA VAL A 28 -1.33 4.79 -14.25
C VAL A 28 -1.39 5.32 -15.69
N SER A 29 -2.00 6.49 -15.89
CA SER A 29 -2.30 7.04 -17.23
C SER A 29 -1.31 8.08 -17.75
N GLY A 30 -0.41 8.62 -16.92
CA GLY A 30 0.54 9.68 -17.28
C GLY A 30 1.59 9.90 -16.19
N GLY A 31 2.40 10.97 -16.32
CA GLY A 31 3.54 11.26 -15.43
C GLY A 31 3.17 11.42 -13.95
N GLN A 32 3.09 10.29 -13.25
CA GLN A 32 2.87 10.21 -11.83
C GLN A 32 4.20 9.97 -11.13
N ARG A 33 4.24 10.34 -9.86
CA ARG A 33 5.39 10.10 -9.00
C ARG A 33 4.95 9.39 -7.75
N ASP A 34 5.81 8.49 -7.27
CA ASP A 34 5.56 7.70 -6.09
C ASP A 34 5.87 8.51 -4.82
N TYR A 35 5.69 7.88 -3.65
CA TYR A 35 5.93 8.53 -2.36
C TYR A 35 7.41 8.90 -2.13
N LYS A 36 8.34 8.25 -2.84
CA LYS A 36 9.78 8.56 -2.81
C LYS A 36 10.20 9.48 -3.95
N ASP A 37 9.23 10.08 -4.65
CA ASP A 37 9.47 10.98 -5.76
C ASP A 37 10.18 10.32 -6.96
N ASN A 38 9.99 9.01 -7.15
CA ASN A 38 10.38 8.30 -8.37
C ASN A 38 9.27 8.44 -9.42
N GLU A 39 9.64 8.53 -10.69
CA GLU A 39 8.68 8.45 -11.80
C GLU A 39 8.03 7.07 -11.87
N ILE A 40 6.72 7.06 -12.13
CA ILE A 40 5.95 5.85 -12.39
C ILE A 40 5.59 5.85 -13.87
N ALA A 41 6.06 4.83 -14.60
CA ALA A 41 5.69 4.65 -15.99
C ALA A 41 4.17 4.42 -16.14
N PRO A 42 3.54 4.88 -17.23
CA PRO A 42 2.15 4.52 -17.52
C PRO A 42 2.00 3.00 -17.70
N GLY A 43 0.95 2.42 -17.12
CA GLY A 43 0.76 0.98 -17.15
C GLY A 43 -0.30 0.47 -16.16
N VAL A 44 -0.45 -0.85 -16.11
CA VAL A 44 -1.32 -1.55 -15.15
C VAL A 44 -0.45 -2.22 -14.10
N TYR A 45 -0.74 -1.93 -12.84
CA TYR A 45 0.03 -2.42 -11.69
C TYR A 45 -0.87 -3.15 -10.71
N THR A 46 -0.37 -4.24 -10.13
CA THR A 46 -0.93 -4.76 -8.88
C THR A 46 -0.41 -3.94 -7.70
N MET A 47 -1.22 -3.87 -6.64
CA MET A 47 -0.84 -3.23 -5.38
C MET A 47 -0.62 -4.30 -4.32
N ARG A 48 0.60 -4.40 -3.81
CA ARG A 48 0.99 -5.34 -2.75
C ARG A 48 1.25 -4.59 -1.44
N PHE A 49 0.75 -5.12 -0.33
CA PHE A 49 1.03 -4.53 0.98
C PHE A 49 2.50 -4.71 1.36
N GLY A 50 3.20 -3.62 1.60
CA GLY A 50 4.60 -3.61 2.04
C GLY A 50 4.77 -2.84 3.35
N LEU A 51 5.72 -3.29 4.17
CA LEU A 51 6.16 -2.57 5.35
C LEU A 51 7.52 -1.93 5.10
N GLN A 52 7.72 -0.75 5.69
CA GLN A 52 9.02 -0.13 5.75
C GLN A 52 9.99 -0.99 6.56
N PRO A 53 11.23 -1.21 6.07
CA PRO A 53 12.27 -1.82 6.89
C PRO A 53 12.52 -1.03 8.19
N GLN A 54 12.77 -1.74 9.28
CA GLN A 54 13.10 -1.15 10.58
C GLN A 54 14.62 -1.10 10.78
N ASP A 55 15.32 -0.46 9.85
CA ASP A 55 16.77 -0.26 9.92
C ASP A 55 17.14 1.24 9.92
N GLY A 56 18.42 1.54 10.14
CA GLY A 56 18.90 2.91 10.27
C GLY A 56 18.69 3.78 9.02
N ASP A 57 18.58 3.18 7.83
CA ASP A 57 18.46 3.92 6.56
C ASP A 57 17.01 4.28 6.23
N HIS A 58 16.04 3.61 6.85
CA HIS A 58 14.62 3.81 6.55
C HIS A 58 13.87 4.56 7.65
N LEU A 59 14.28 4.41 8.92
CA LEU A 59 13.57 5.01 10.04
C LEU A 59 13.47 6.55 9.92
N GLY A 60 12.25 7.07 10.03
CA GLY A 60 11.97 8.51 10.00
C GLY A 60 11.77 9.12 8.60
N THR A 61 11.86 8.34 7.53
CA THR A 61 11.61 8.82 6.15
C THR A 61 10.12 8.86 5.77
N ALA A 62 9.26 8.22 6.57
CA ALA A 62 7.81 8.23 6.39
C ALA A 62 7.06 8.37 7.72
N ASP A 63 5.89 9.02 7.69
CA ASP A 63 5.02 9.18 8.87
C ASP A 63 4.42 7.84 9.31
N PHE A 64 4.16 6.95 8.35
CA PHE A 64 3.62 5.61 8.56
C PHE A 64 4.42 4.57 7.78
N PRO A 65 4.63 3.37 8.33
CA PRO A 65 5.45 2.34 7.71
C PRO A 65 4.71 1.50 6.65
N TYR A 66 3.49 1.88 6.27
CA TYR A 66 2.62 1.08 5.41
C TYR A 66 2.62 1.60 3.98
N PHE A 67 2.82 0.71 3.02
CA PHE A 67 2.88 1.06 1.61
C PHE A 67 2.07 0.11 0.74
N ALA A 68 1.48 0.66 -0.31
CA ALA A 68 1.09 -0.08 -1.51
C ALA A 68 2.29 -0.10 -2.44
N VAL A 69 2.95 -1.25 -2.55
CA VAL A 69 4.05 -1.51 -3.46
C VAL A 69 3.46 -1.84 -4.83
N LEU A 70 3.77 -1.02 -5.83
CA LEU A 70 3.29 -1.23 -7.20
C LEU A 70 4.19 -2.23 -7.90
N VAL A 71 3.60 -3.26 -8.48
CA VAL A 71 4.31 -4.23 -9.33
C VAL A 71 3.60 -4.27 -10.68
N GLU A 72 4.34 -4.16 -11.78
CA GLU A 72 3.74 -4.28 -13.11
C GLU A 72 2.95 -5.59 -13.19
N ALA A 73 1.72 -5.53 -13.70
CA ALA A 73 0.84 -6.70 -13.71
C ALA A 73 1.45 -7.91 -14.44
N ALA A 74 2.29 -7.68 -15.45
CA ALA A 74 3.02 -8.73 -16.16
C ALA A 74 4.06 -9.47 -15.29
N LEU A 75 4.55 -8.85 -14.21
CA LEU A 75 5.50 -9.43 -13.26
C LEU A 75 4.83 -10.04 -12.03
N ASP A 76 3.50 -9.87 -11.89
CA ASP A 76 2.69 -10.39 -10.79
C ASP A 76 1.43 -11.12 -11.30
N PRO A 77 1.58 -12.19 -12.10
CA PRO A 77 0.46 -12.83 -12.79
C PRO A 77 -0.47 -13.62 -11.86
N GLU A 78 -0.04 -13.92 -10.63
CA GLU A 78 -0.81 -14.76 -9.70
C GLU A 78 -0.70 -14.23 -8.26
N PRO A 79 -1.76 -14.35 -7.43
CA PRO A 79 -1.73 -13.88 -6.05
C PRO A 79 -0.57 -14.43 -5.21
N GLY A 80 -0.07 -15.64 -5.50
CA GLY A 80 1.02 -16.30 -4.78
C GLY A 80 2.45 -16.04 -5.32
N ALA A 81 2.61 -15.37 -6.47
CA ALA A 81 3.90 -15.28 -7.15
C ALA A 81 4.98 -14.54 -6.34
N LEU A 82 4.57 -13.52 -5.57
CA LEU A 82 5.44 -12.63 -4.82
C LEU A 82 5.39 -12.87 -3.31
N ALA A 83 5.48 -14.13 -2.87
CA ALA A 83 5.29 -14.54 -1.47
C ALA A 83 6.31 -14.02 -0.44
N THR A 84 7.35 -13.29 -0.85
CA THR A 84 8.37 -12.74 0.07
C THR A 84 8.66 -11.27 -0.25
N PHE A 85 9.00 -10.51 0.79
CA PHE A 85 9.42 -9.11 0.67
C PHE A 85 10.45 -8.91 -0.44
N LYS A 86 11.54 -9.70 -0.41
CA LYS A 86 12.62 -9.62 -1.40
C LYS A 86 12.15 -9.85 -2.85
N LYS A 87 11.22 -10.79 -3.07
CA LYS A 87 10.67 -11.02 -4.41
C LYS A 87 9.79 -9.86 -4.86
N MET A 88 8.92 -9.38 -3.97
CA MET A 88 8.03 -8.24 -4.21
C MET A 88 8.82 -6.96 -4.54
N THR A 89 9.79 -6.59 -3.71
CA THR A 89 10.58 -5.36 -3.91
C THR A 89 11.47 -5.44 -5.14
N LYS A 90 12.06 -6.61 -5.43
CA LYS A 90 12.81 -6.82 -6.68
C LYS A 90 11.93 -6.69 -7.92
N ALA A 91 10.71 -7.24 -7.89
CA ALA A 91 9.78 -7.13 -9.03
C ALA A 91 9.32 -5.69 -9.22
N SER A 92 8.96 -4.99 -8.14
CA SER A 92 8.55 -3.58 -8.16
C SER A 92 9.64 -2.64 -8.66
N GLY A 93 10.89 -2.85 -8.22
CA GLY A 93 12.01 -1.98 -8.57
C GLY A 93 12.64 -2.26 -9.94
N LYS A 94 12.17 -3.28 -10.68
CA LYS A 94 12.83 -3.79 -11.90
C LYS A 94 13.10 -2.71 -12.94
N ASP A 95 12.14 -1.81 -13.13
CA ASP A 95 12.17 -0.78 -14.18
C ASP A 95 12.39 0.63 -13.61
N THR A 96 12.81 0.71 -12.35
CA THR A 96 13.16 1.98 -11.68
C THR A 96 14.65 2.28 -11.81
N ALA A 97 15.02 3.55 -11.93
CA ALA A 97 16.42 3.96 -12.06
C ALA A 97 17.29 3.62 -10.85
N THR A 98 16.69 3.56 -9.65
CA THR A 98 17.40 3.34 -8.37
C THR A 98 17.34 1.89 -7.90
N GLY A 99 16.52 1.05 -8.53
CA GLY A 99 16.19 -0.30 -8.04
C GLY A 99 15.30 -0.30 -6.79
N HIS A 100 14.84 0.86 -6.31
CA HIS A 100 13.89 0.94 -5.22
C HIS A 100 12.48 0.56 -5.70
N PRO A 101 11.66 -0.08 -4.84
CA PRO A 101 10.28 -0.35 -5.19
C PRO A 101 9.49 0.95 -5.39
N VAL A 102 8.56 0.92 -6.33
CA VAL A 102 7.56 1.99 -6.51
C VAL A 102 6.52 1.87 -5.40
N VAL A 103 6.39 2.91 -4.58
CA VAL A 103 5.54 2.85 -3.37
C VAL A 103 4.58 4.02 -3.25
N LEU A 104 3.33 3.72 -2.91
CA LEU A 104 2.31 4.70 -2.53
C LEU A 104 2.00 4.56 -1.03
N SER A 105 1.80 5.67 -0.33
CA SER A 105 1.60 5.66 1.12
C SER A 105 0.20 5.13 1.48
N LEU A 106 0.15 4.24 2.46
CA LEU A 106 -1.07 3.85 3.13
C LEU A 106 -1.08 4.45 4.53
N ARG A 107 -2.23 4.99 4.95
CA ARG A 107 -2.37 5.57 6.30
C ARG A 107 -3.51 4.90 7.05
N PRO A 108 -3.40 4.76 8.39
CA PRO A 108 -4.49 4.26 9.21
C PRO A 108 -5.74 5.14 9.08
N ALA A 109 -6.91 4.52 8.98
CA ALA A 109 -8.17 5.25 9.08
C ALA A 109 -8.52 5.52 10.54
N ASN A 110 -8.96 6.74 10.85
CA ASN A 110 -9.44 7.09 12.20
C ASN A 110 -10.79 6.45 12.55
N SER A 111 -11.56 6.04 11.53
CA SER A 111 -12.86 5.39 11.68
C SER A 111 -13.12 4.44 10.52
N ASP A 112 -13.84 3.36 10.79
CA ASP A 112 -14.39 2.42 9.81
C ASP A 112 -15.90 2.66 9.55
N GLN A 113 -16.45 3.78 10.02
CA GLN A 113 -17.84 4.16 9.87
C GLN A 113 -18.03 5.22 8.79
N GLY A 114 -19.21 5.22 8.17
CA GLY A 114 -19.62 6.21 7.16
C GLY A 114 -19.60 5.67 5.73
N GLU A 115 -19.64 6.59 4.77
CA GLU A 115 -19.66 6.29 3.34
C GLU A 115 -18.24 6.17 2.77
N PHE A 116 -18.03 5.14 1.96
CA PHE A 116 -16.78 4.82 1.28
C PHE A 116 -17.08 4.38 -0.17
N PRO A 117 -16.18 4.64 -1.14
CA PRO A 117 -14.95 5.40 -1.01
C PRO A 117 -15.23 6.91 -0.87
N LYS A 118 -14.33 7.65 -0.21
CA LYS A 118 -14.41 9.13 -0.15
C LYS A 118 -13.04 9.79 -0.27
N PRO A 119 -12.94 10.98 -0.90
CA PRO A 119 -11.70 11.75 -0.93
C PRO A 119 -11.20 12.08 0.49
N ASN A 120 -9.89 12.16 0.64
CA ASN A 120 -9.24 12.59 1.87
C ASN A 120 -7.99 13.43 1.56
N GLU A 121 -7.70 14.41 2.42
CA GLU A 121 -6.47 15.21 2.38
C GLU A 121 -5.72 15.00 3.70
N PRO A 122 -4.97 13.91 3.85
CA PRO A 122 -4.46 13.49 5.16
C PRO A 122 -3.28 14.34 5.65
N ALA A 123 -2.70 15.17 4.78
CA ALA A 123 -1.66 16.15 5.08
C ALA A 123 -1.59 17.22 3.97
N ALA A 124 -0.88 18.32 4.24
CA ALA A 124 -0.61 19.35 3.23
C ALA A 124 0.04 18.75 1.97
N ASN A 125 -0.43 19.17 0.79
CA ASN A 125 0.03 18.71 -0.53
C ASN A 125 -0.14 17.20 -0.79
N THR A 126 -0.97 16.51 0.00
CA THR A 126 -1.30 15.10 -0.24
C THR A 126 -2.76 14.94 -0.61
N GLN A 127 -3.05 14.04 -1.56
CA GLN A 127 -4.42 13.63 -1.89
C GLN A 127 -4.52 12.12 -1.73
N GLY A 128 -5.56 11.69 -1.06
CA GLY A 128 -5.86 10.29 -0.82
C GLY A 128 -7.34 9.97 -1.01
N VAL A 129 -7.64 8.69 -0.92
CA VAL A 129 -9.00 8.18 -0.86
C VAL A 129 -9.09 7.25 0.34
N LEU A 130 -10.01 7.54 1.24
CA LEU A 130 -10.40 6.59 2.27
C LEU A 130 -11.21 5.48 1.62
N LEU A 131 -10.69 4.26 1.75
CA LEU A 131 -11.27 3.04 1.22
C LEU A 131 -11.75 2.16 2.38
N GLN A 132 -12.73 1.31 2.09
CA GLN A 132 -13.17 0.28 3.01
C GLN A 132 -13.37 -1.05 2.28
N GLU A 133 -12.50 -2.00 2.59
CA GLU A 133 -12.42 -3.26 1.87
C GLU A 133 -12.89 -4.46 2.71
N PRO A 134 -13.59 -5.44 2.11
CA PRO A 134 -13.88 -6.71 2.76
C PRO A 134 -12.60 -7.40 3.20
N ALA A 135 -12.60 -7.92 4.43
CA ALA A 135 -11.47 -8.60 5.04
C ALA A 135 -11.89 -9.88 5.75
N ARG A 136 -10.94 -10.79 5.91
CA ARG A 136 -11.16 -12.09 6.57
C ARG A 136 -9.89 -12.49 7.31
N VAL A 137 -10.04 -12.92 8.57
CA VAL A 137 -8.98 -13.61 9.32
C VAL A 137 -8.91 -15.05 8.83
N ALA A 138 -7.71 -15.60 8.63
CA ALA A 138 -7.54 -16.99 8.25
C ALA A 138 -8.37 -17.91 9.17
N ASP A 139 -9.00 -18.93 8.58
CA ASP A 139 -9.82 -19.92 9.30
C ASP A 139 -11.01 -19.35 10.09
N SER A 140 -11.43 -18.13 9.75
CA SER A 140 -12.63 -17.50 10.29
C SER A 140 -13.67 -17.24 9.19
N ASP A 141 -14.93 -17.51 9.51
CA ASP A 141 -16.08 -17.10 8.69
C ASP A 141 -16.61 -15.71 9.03
N GLN A 142 -15.94 -15.00 9.95
CA GLN A 142 -16.29 -13.64 10.29
C GLN A 142 -16.06 -12.72 9.08
N LYS A 143 -17.15 -12.14 8.59
CA LYS A 143 -17.09 -11.05 7.61
C LYS A 143 -16.63 -9.79 8.34
N LEU A 144 -15.45 -9.31 7.99
CA LEU A 144 -14.88 -8.07 8.51
C LEU A 144 -14.76 -7.07 7.37
N ARG A 145 -14.65 -5.80 7.72
CA ARG A 145 -14.22 -4.74 6.80
C ARG A 145 -13.06 -4.02 7.47
N ILE A 146 -12.10 -3.58 6.66
CA ILE A 146 -11.03 -2.70 7.14
C ILE A 146 -11.07 -1.41 6.36
N ALA A 147 -10.82 -0.30 7.05
CA ALA A 147 -10.67 1.00 6.44
C ALA A 147 -9.21 1.45 6.51
N PHE A 148 -8.75 2.10 5.45
CA PHE A 148 -7.43 2.73 5.36
C PHE A 148 -7.48 3.82 4.31
N ASP A 149 -6.54 4.76 4.41
CA ASP A 149 -6.36 5.81 3.41
C ASP A 149 -5.29 5.40 2.41
N PHE A 150 -5.60 5.51 1.12
CA PHE A 150 -4.69 5.29 0.02
C PHE A 150 -4.28 6.64 -0.56
N VAL A 151 -3.02 7.03 -0.35
CA VAL A 151 -2.48 8.31 -0.81
C VAL A 151 -1.93 8.16 -2.23
N TYR A 152 -2.65 8.73 -3.20
CA TYR A 152 -2.28 8.65 -4.62
C TYR A 152 -1.51 9.88 -5.11
N LYS A 153 -1.41 10.95 -4.31
CA LYS A 153 -0.60 12.13 -4.60
C LYS A 153 0.10 12.64 -3.36
N GLY A 154 1.37 13.03 -3.53
CA GLY A 154 2.23 13.55 -2.47
C GLY A 154 3.39 12.60 -2.17
N HIS A 155 4.46 13.15 -1.61
CA HIS A 155 5.69 12.42 -1.29
C HIS A 155 6.06 12.56 0.19
N GLY A 156 6.91 11.66 0.68
CA GLY A 156 7.48 11.74 2.01
C GLY A 156 8.54 12.83 2.14
N LYS A 157 9.18 12.87 3.31
CA LYS A 157 10.40 13.66 3.49
C LYS A 157 11.52 12.96 2.71
N ILE A 158 11.88 13.54 1.57
CA ILE A 158 13.03 13.09 0.78
C ILE A 158 14.27 13.53 1.56
N GLN A 159 15.08 12.57 2.00
CA GLN A 159 16.41 12.85 2.56
C GLN A 159 17.43 13.00 1.43
#